data_AF-A0A258TEF2-F1
#
_entry.id   AF-A0A258TEF2-F1
#
_cell.length_a   1.000
_cell.length_b   1.000
_cell.length_c   1.000
_cell.angle_alpha   90.00
_cell.angle_beta   90.00
_cell.angle_gamma   90.00
#
_symmetry.space_group_name_H-M   'P 1'
#
loop_
_entity.id
_entity.type
_entity.pdbx_description
1 polymer ?
#
loop_
_entity_poly.entity_id
_entity_poly.type
_entity_poly.pdbx_seq_one_letter_code
_entity_poly.pdbx_strand_id
1 'polypeptide(L)'
;MSQVIYSFRVGPRLFRLAADAMRAHAIAVERFDSISATAMKGLEDFLSASNPDEIISKAREFDEAGEIRVTLRVQLSHKECFQAARVHAGAALGEPATTRLTMTIGLLCIFPGIVSTADGTQSLKES
;
A
#
# COMPACT_ATOMS: atom_id res chain seq x y z
N MET A 1 -15.42 -5.38 -17.92
CA MET A 1 -15.24 -5.52 -16.46
C MET A 1 -15.58 -4.19 -15.80
N SER A 2 -16.35 -4.20 -14.71
CA SER A 2 -16.72 -2.98 -13.99
C SER A 2 -15.66 -2.61 -12.94
N GLN A 3 -15.43 -1.32 -12.74
CA GLN A 3 -14.39 -0.78 -11.86
C GLN A 3 -14.87 0.48 -11.15
N VAL A 4 -14.37 0.71 -9.94
CA VAL A 4 -14.51 1.99 -9.24
C VAL A 4 -13.23 2.79 -9.46
N ILE A 5 -13.38 4.07 -9.80
CA ILE A 5 -12.26 4.96 -10.09
C ILE A 5 -12.16 6.00 -8.98
N TYR A 6 -11.00 6.06 -8.34
CA TYR A 6 -10.67 7.12 -7.40
C TYR A 6 -9.55 7.98 -7.99
N SER A 7 -9.74 9.30 -7.99
CA SER A 7 -8.73 10.25 -8.44
C SER A 7 -8.40 11.20 -7.30
N PHE A 8 -7.12 11.38 -7.02
CA PHE A 8 -6.62 12.26 -5.97
C PHE A 8 -5.26 12.82 -6.37
N ARG A 9 -4.79 13.82 -5.61
CA ARG A 9 -3.47 14.41 -5.83
C ARG A 9 -2.49 14.01 -4.75
N VAL A 10 -1.23 13.85 -5.14
CA VAL A 10 -0.15 13.39 -4.28
C VAL A 10 1.10 14.27 -4.41
N GLY A 11 1.87 14.35 -3.33
CA GLY A 11 3.22 14.91 -3.37
C GLY A 11 4.22 14.01 -4.11
N PRO A 12 5.42 14.54 -4.43
CA PRO A 12 6.46 13.82 -5.17
C PRO A 12 7.00 12.58 -4.42
N ARG A 13 6.94 12.57 -3.07
CA ARG A 13 7.38 11.43 -2.26
C ARG A 13 6.55 10.17 -2.51
N LEU A 14 5.22 10.32 -2.51
CA LEU A 14 4.31 9.22 -2.81
C LEU A 14 4.40 8.78 -4.27
N PHE A 15 4.66 9.70 -5.20
CA PHE A 15 4.91 9.33 -6.59
C PHE A 15 6.17 8.46 -6.76
N ARG A 16 7.27 8.80 -6.07
CA ARG A 16 8.49 7.96 -6.07
C ARG A 16 8.24 6.61 -5.43
N LEU A 17 7.59 6.59 -4.26
CA LEU A 17 7.19 5.35 -3.58
C LEU A 17 6.40 4.42 -4.51
N ALA A 18 5.46 4.96 -5.28
CA ALA A 18 4.70 4.18 -6.24
C ALA A 18 5.59 3.55 -7.32
N ALA A 19 6.51 4.31 -7.90
CA ALA A 19 7.43 3.79 -8.92
C ALA A 19 8.34 2.69 -8.35
N ASP A 20 8.82 2.87 -7.11
CA ASP A 20 9.70 1.91 -6.45
C ASP A 20 8.95 0.64 -6.05
N ALA A 21 7.74 0.75 -5.53
CA ALA A 21 6.89 -0.39 -5.21
C ALA A 21 6.53 -1.20 -6.47
N MET A 22 6.18 -0.53 -7.57
CA MET A 22 5.92 -1.21 -8.85
C MET A 22 7.15 -1.96 -9.35
N ARG A 23 8.35 -1.37 -9.22
CA ARG A 23 9.61 -2.02 -9.59
C ARG A 23 9.89 -3.23 -8.71
N ALA A 24 9.79 -3.08 -7.39
CA ALA A 24 10.05 -4.14 -6.42
C ALA A 24 9.09 -5.33 -6.63
N HIS A 25 7.79 -5.05 -6.77
CA HIS A 25 6.78 -6.06 -7.07
C HIS A 25 7.07 -6.77 -8.40
N ALA A 26 7.38 -6.00 -9.46
CA ALA A 26 7.63 -6.58 -10.77
C ALA A 26 8.86 -7.51 -10.80
N ILE A 27 9.90 -7.19 -10.03
CA ILE A 27 11.06 -8.07 -9.83
C ILE A 27 10.63 -9.34 -9.10
N ALA A 28 9.84 -9.23 -8.04
CA ALA A 28 9.43 -10.36 -7.21
C ALA A 28 8.51 -11.35 -7.95
N VAL A 29 7.64 -10.86 -8.85
CA VAL A 29 6.67 -11.70 -9.57
C VAL A 29 7.00 -11.91 -11.06
N GLU A 30 8.17 -11.45 -11.51
CA GLU A 30 8.63 -11.51 -12.91
C GLU A 30 7.62 -10.97 -13.94
N ARG A 31 6.76 -10.03 -13.53
CA ARG A 31 5.70 -9.44 -14.35
C ARG A 31 5.46 -7.98 -13.99
N PHE A 32 5.21 -7.16 -15.00
CA PHE A 32 4.79 -5.78 -14.78
C PHE A 32 3.28 -5.69 -14.51
N ASP A 33 2.91 -5.22 -13.33
CA ASP A 33 1.53 -4.92 -12.95
C ASP A 33 1.29 -3.41 -12.87
N SER A 34 0.03 -2.98 -13.07
CA SER A 34 -0.33 -1.57 -12.89
C SER A 34 -0.20 -1.14 -11.44
N ILE A 35 0.03 0.15 -11.20
CA ILE A 35 0.04 0.75 -9.85
C ILE A 35 -1.19 0.38 -9.01
N SER A 36 -2.36 0.23 -9.63
CA SER A 36 -3.59 -0.16 -8.94
C SER A 36 -3.56 -1.62 -8.50
N ALA A 37 -3.05 -2.51 -9.36
CA ALA A 37 -2.90 -3.92 -9.04
C ALA A 37 -1.82 -4.14 -7.96
N THR A 38 -0.68 -3.45 -8.08
CA THR A 38 0.38 -3.45 -7.06
C THR A 38 -0.15 -2.97 -5.71
N ALA A 39 -0.83 -1.80 -5.67
CA ALA A 39 -1.41 -1.30 -4.41
C ALA A 39 -2.44 -2.27 -3.82
N MET A 40 -3.30 -2.88 -4.66
CA MET A 40 -4.27 -3.87 -4.18
C MET A 40 -3.59 -5.08 -3.56
N LYS A 41 -2.49 -5.57 -4.15
CA LYS A 41 -1.76 -6.71 -3.59
C LYS A 41 -1.22 -6.40 -2.19
N GLY A 42 -0.59 -5.25 -2.00
CA GLY A 42 -0.11 -4.88 -0.68
C GLY A 42 -1.23 -4.57 0.33
N LEU A 43 -2.44 -4.21 -0.11
CA LEU A 43 -3.59 -4.08 0.79
C LEU A 43 -4.08 -5.43 1.32
N GLU A 44 -3.96 -6.51 0.54
CA GLU A 44 -4.20 -7.87 1.05
C GLU A 44 -3.19 -8.23 2.16
N ASP A 45 -1.93 -7.86 1.93
CA ASP A 45 -0.85 -8.12 2.89
C ASP A 45 -1.03 -7.24 4.14
N PHE A 46 -1.48 -5.99 4.00
CA PHE A 46 -1.83 -5.12 5.12
C PHE A 46 -2.91 -5.72 6.04
N LEU A 47 -3.97 -6.31 5.45
CA LEU A 47 -5.05 -6.91 6.22
C LEU A 47 -4.64 -8.17 6.99
N SER A 48 -3.54 -8.81 6.58
CA SER A 48 -2.95 -9.97 7.27
C SER A 48 -1.72 -9.63 8.10
N ALA A 49 -1.31 -8.37 8.16
CA ALA A 49 -0.12 -7.91 8.88
C ALA A 49 -0.29 -8.05 10.40
N SER A 50 0.78 -8.48 11.08
CA SER A 50 0.79 -8.57 12.56
C SER A 50 0.82 -7.21 13.25
N ASN A 51 1.42 -6.20 12.61
CA ASN A 51 1.61 -4.85 13.16
C ASN A 51 1.07 -3.76 12.20
N PRO A 52 -0.25 -3.70 11.94
CA PRO A 52 -0.84 -2.76 10.98
C PRO A 52 -0.65 -1.29 11.38
N ASP A 53 -0.59 -0.98 12.68
CA ASP A 53 -0.44 0.38 13.19
C ASP A 53 0.91 1.01 12.82
N GLU A 54 1.98 0.22 12.80
CA GLU A 54 3.31 0.69 12.37
C GLU A 54 3.29 1.11 10.90
N ILE A 55 2.63 0.31 10.06
CA ILE A 55 2.45 0.57 8.63
C ILE A 55 1.64 1.85 8.44
N ILE A 56 0.54 2.03 9.19
CA ILE A 56 -0.29 3.24 9.14
C ILE A 56 0.53 4.47 9.56
N SER A 57 1.30 4.37 10.65
CA SER A 57 2.16 5.45 11.13
C SER A 57 3.15 5.90 10.06
N LYS A 58 3.85 4.94 9.44
CA LYS A 58 4.79 5.20 8.36
C LYS A 58 4.11 5.76 7.11
N ALA A 59 2.92 5.28 6.77
CA ALA A 59 2.15 5.78 5.63
C ALA A 59 1.78 7.25 5.78
N ARG A 60 1.52 7.73 7.00
CA ARG A 60 1.23 9.14 7.27
C ARG A 60 2.41 10.06 6.93
N GLU A 61 3.65 9.59 6.99
CA GLU A 61 4.82 10.38 6.59
C GLU A 61 4.79 10.75 5.10
N PHE A 62 4.05 10.01 4.29
CA PHE A 62 3.88 10.25 2.85
C PHE A 62 2.52 10.89 2.50
N ASP A 63 1.66 11.12 3.50
CA ASP A 63 0.28 11.60 3.33
C ASP A 63 0.23 13.11 3.08
N GLU A 64 0.79 13.53 1.94
CA GLU A 64 0.88 14.92 1.51
C GLU A 64 0.07 15.15 0.22
N ALA A 65 -0.74 16.22 0.22
CA ALA A 65 -1.38 16.69 -1.00
C ALA A 65 -0.34 17.39 -1.90
N GLY A 66 -0.41 17.16 -3.21
CA GLY A 66 0.47 17.84 -4.16
C GLY A 66 -0.23 18.12 -5.49
N GLU A 67 0.54 18.34 -6.55
CA GLU A 67 0.02 18.65 -7.88
C GLU A 67 -0.07 17.41 -8.80
N ILE A 68 0.55 16.29 -8.42
CA ILE A 68 0.59 15.09 -9.24
C ILE A 68 -0.75 14.36 -9.10
N ARG A 69 -1.51 14.25 -10.21
CA ARG A 69 -2.77 13.50 -10.23
C ARG A 69 -2.51 12.01 -10.37
N VAL A 70 -3.08 11.23 -9.45
CA VAL A 70 -3.05 9.77 -9.47
C VAL A 70 -4.46 9.22 -9.57
N THR A 71 -4.62 8.16 -10.36
CA THR A 71 -5.89 7.45 -10.53
C THR A 71 -5.73 6.00 -10.10
N LEU A 72 -6.47 5.63 -9.05
CA LEU A 72 -6.60 4.25 -8.59
C LEU A 72 -7.84 3.62 -9.21
N ARG A 73 -7.66 2.50 -9.92
CA ARG A 73 -8.74 1.72 -10.52
C ARG A 73 -8.91 0.42 -9.73
N VAL A 74 -10.00 0.33 -8.95
CA VAL A 74 -10.31 -0.86 -8.15
C VAL A 74 -11.35 -1.69 -8.91
N GLN A 75 -10.99 -2.92 -9.27
CA GLN A 75 -11.95 -3.86 -9.86
C GLN A 75 -13.06 -4.16 -8.86
N LEU A 76 -14.30 -4.38 -9.32
CA LEU A 76 -15.41 -4.68 -8.40
C LEU A 76 -15.14 -5.91 -7.53
N SER A 77 -14.41 -6.91 -8.03
CA SER A 77 -13.97 -8.09 -7.28
C SER A 77 -13.09 -7.75 -6.07
N HIS A 78 -12.36 -6.63 -6.11
CA HIS A 78 -11.46 -6.18 -5.06
C HIS A 78 -12.05 -5.05 -4.21
N LYS A 79 -13.31 -4.65 -4.46
CA LYS A 79 -13.95 -3.53 -3.77
C LYS A 79 -14.03 -3.77 -2.26
N GLU A 80 -14.37 -4.99 -1.84
CA GLU A 80 -14.51 -5.34 -0.42
C GLU A 80 -13.17 -5.29 0.30
N CYS A 81 -12.11 -5.87 -0.28
CA CYS A 81 -10.74 -5.77 0.24
C CYS A 81 -10.32 -4.31 0.42
N PHE A 82 -10.53 -3.48 -0.61
CA PHE A 82 -10.21 -2.05 -0.52
C PHE A 82 -10.97 -1.33 0.60
N GLN A 83 -12.28 -1.58 0.75
CA GLN A 83 -13.06 -0.96 1.82
C GLN A 83 -12.64 -1.45 3.21
N ALA A 84 -12.35 -2.75 3.36
CA ALA A 84 -11.87 -3.31 4.62
C ALA A 84 -10.54 -2.67 5.05
N ALA A 85 -9.58 -2.57 4.13
CA ALA A 85 -8.29 -1.94 4.43
C ALA A 85 -8.45 -0.44 4.76
N ARG A 86 -9.33 0.26 4.03
CA ARG A 86 -9.64 1.67 4.28
C ARG A 86 -10.29 1.91 5.65
N VAL A 87 -11.21 1.03 6.07
CA VAL A 87 -11.86 1.10 7.39
C VAL A 87 -10.84 0.77 8.48
N HIS A 88 -10.05 -0.29 8.31
CA HIS A 88 -9.01 -0.67 9.26
C HIS A 88 -8.02 0.49 9.47
N ALA A 89 -7.49 1.08 8.40
CA ALA A 89 -6.59 2.22 8.49
C ALA A 89 -7.23 3.47 9.13
N GLY A 90 -8.56 3.60 9.03
CA GLY A 90 -9.33 4.72 9.57
C GLY A 90 -9.79 4.54 11.02
N ALA A 91 -9.69 3.34 11.59
CA ALA A 91 -10.20 3.04 12.93
C ALA A 91 -9.60 3.99 14.00
N ALA A 92 -8.31 4.34 13.87
CA ALA A 92 -7.63 5.28 14.75
C ALA A 92 -8.11 6.74 14.62
N LEU A 93 -8.81 7.10 13.54
CA LEU A 93 -9.30 8.44 13.26
C LEU A 93 -10.81 8.60 13.53
N GLY A 94 -11.52 7.50 13.79
CA GLY A 94 -12.99 7.50 13.88
C GLY A 94 -13.71 7.64 12.54
N GLU A 95 -12.97 7.72 11.42
CA GLU A 95 -13.51 7.80 10.07
C GLU A 95 -12.66 7.00 9.06
N PRO A 96 -13.24 6.50 7.95
CA PRO A 96 -12.47 5.76 6.95
C PRO A 96 -11.30 6.57 6.39
N ALA A 97 -10.12 5.96 6.26
CA ALA A 97 -8.93 6.61 5.75
C ALA A 97 -9.15 7.25 4.38
N THR A 98 -8.37 8.28 4.05
CA THR A 98 -8.40 8.86 2.71
C THR A 98 -7.96 7.82 1.66
N THR A 99 -8.43 7.94 0.42
CA THR A 99 -7.98 7.04 -0.67
C THR A 99 -6.47 7.13 -0.87
N ARG A 100 -5.89 8.32 -0.68
CA ARG A 100 -4.44 8.54 -0.76
C ARG A 100 -3.68 7.75 0.31
N LEU A 101 -4.12 7.84 1.57
CA LEU A 101 -3.51 7.09 2.67
C LEU A 101 -3.66 5.59 2.45
N THR A 102 -4.85 5.13 2.04
CA THR A 102 -5.11 3.72 1.73
C THR A 102 -4.17 3.22 0.64
N MET A 103 -4.01 3.97 -0.46
CA MET A 103 -3.06 3.60 -1.51
C MET A 103 -1.62 3.54 -0.99
N THR A 104 -1.22 4.51 -0.16
CA THR A 104 0.12 4.59 0.42
C THR A 104 0.45 3.35 1.25
N ILE A 105 -0.49 2.91 2.09
CA ILE A 105 -0.38 1.67 2.87
C ILE A 105 -0.15 0.48 1.95
N GLY A 106 -0.98 0.33 0.92
CA GLY A 106 -0.83 -0.76 -0.06
C GLY A 106 0.54 -0.76 -0.75
N LEU A 107 1.07 0.41 -1.11
CA LEU A 107 2.40 0.51 -1.73
C LEU A 107 3.54 0.19 -0.75
N LEU A 108 3.41 0.56 0.52
CA LEU A 108 4.41 0.26 1.55
C LEU A 108 4.48 -1.24 1.87
N CYS A 109 3.34 -1.94 1.85
CA CYS A 109 3.30 -3.37 2.14
C CYS A 109 4.00 -4.25 1.08
N ILE A 110 4.33 -3.70 -0.10
CA ILE A 110 5.10 -4.41 -1.12
C ILE A 110 6.54 -4.68 -0.66
N PHE A 111 7.08 -3.88 0.26
CA PHE A 111 8.45 -4.03 0.72
C PHE A 111 8.53 -5.07 1.85
N PRO A 112 9.34 -6.14 1.70
CA PRO A 112 9.37 -7.28 2.64
C PRO A 112 9.67 -6.94 4.10
N GLY A 113 10.41 -5.85 4.35
CA GLY A 113 10.78 -5.39 5.69
C GLY A 113 9.77 -4.47 6.38
N ILE A 114 8.62 -4.18 5.75
CA ILE A 114 7.57 -3.33 6.33
C ILE A 114 6.45 -4.18 6.97
N VAL A 115 6.24 -5.40 6.50
CA VAL A 115 5.19 -6.30 7.00
C VAL A 115 5.75 -7.38 7.94
N SER A 116 7.08 -7.59 7.96
CA SER A 116 7.74 -8.61 8.77
C SER A 116 8.41 -8.04 10.02
N THR A 117 7.82 -8.30 11.18
CA THR A 117 8.54 -8.44 12.46
C THR A 117 8.02 -9.68 13.20
N ALA A 118 8.29 -10.86 12.64
CA ALA A 118 8.18 -12.13 13.33
C ALA A 118 9.39 -13.01 12.97
N ASP A 119 10.55 -12.68 13.54
CA ASP A 119 11.31 -13.52 14.46
C ASP A 119 12.78 -13.14 14.46
N GLY A 120 13.27 -12.83 15.66
CA GLY A 120 14.67 -12.64 15.93
C GLY A 120 15.43 -13.94 15.72
N THR A 121 16.00 -14.13 14.54
CA THR A 121 17.25 -14.89 14.41
C THR A 121 18.12 -14.18 13.40
N GLN A 122 19.00 -13.30 13.90
CA GLN A 122 20.26 -13.07 13.21
C GLN A 122 20.97 -14.42 13.13
N SER A 123 21.14 -14.95 11.93
CA SER A 123 22.29 -15.78 11.63
C SER A 123 23.01 -15.16 10.44
N LEU A 124 23.75 -14.09 10.74
CA LEU A 124 25.00 -13.82 10.04
C LEU A 124 25.90 -15.03 10.29
N LYS A 125 25.90 -15.98 9.36
CA LYS A 125 27.09 -16.77 9.10
C LYS A 125 27.43 -16.62 7.63
N GLU A 126 28.54 -15.93 7.45
CA GLU A 126 29.39 -15.95 6.28
C GLU A 126 29.45 -17.36 5.67
N SER A 127 29.25 -17.45 4.36
CA SER A 127 29.88 -18.41 3.45
C SER A 127 29.73 -17.86 2.04
#